data_AF-A0A559KS11-F1
#
_entry.id   AF-A0A559KS11-F1
#
_cell.length_a   1.000
_cell.length_b   1.000
_cell.length_c   1.000
_cell.angle_alpha   90.00
_cell.angle_beta   90.00
_cell.angle_gamma   90.00
#
_symmetry.space_group_name_H-M   'P 1'
#
loop_
_entity.id
_entity.type
_entity.pdbx_description
1 polymer ?
#
loop_
_entity_poly.entity_id
_entity_poly.type
_entity_poly.pdbx_seq_one_letter_code
_entity_poly.pdbx_strand_id
1 'polypeptide(L)'
;MFEQAHTCSSCKAAIPAEHVRVHCQVCQDYNSCADCHVVEAFGGNHHANHDYEVFMHGQRILTKKNGSTQIRTQAATGTEDWGTLITPGKTPSATFSGLIRAIFAHFDEENAGMLQPREFCAFMSAADWSPQEFPPIQVLLGNSPALPAALHECDAWLANWYRTFLLDHRMGTREFAPPPPVQPHEGRIRKRDQFMHAIMHPPAPVVPGGMPLLTQQGLVQYFMCLALRAPEDLFVRLNRLMDALSTQLIDPKTGRPFEACIPRSCFPPGPDPEEQQKRIMAETQARMWQAENHARQVEQARRQMEAHHIINENTSQVLRNMLGGWTVDAYGNKTYEPGIV
;
A
#
# COMPACT_ATOMS: atom_id res chain seq x y z
N MET A 1 42.72 -14.43 5.02
CA MET A 1 43.08 -15.84 4.76
C MET A 1 42.54 -16.15 3.37
N PHE A 2 43.40 -16.54 2.42
CA PHE A 2 42.95 -16.97 1.09
C PHE A 2 42.41 -18.39 1.22
N GLU A 3 41.15 -18.61 0.84
CA GLU A 3 40.55 -19.96 0.77
C GLU A 3 41.34 -20.80 -0.25
N GLN A 4 41.76 -22.00 0.14
CA GLN A 4 42.47 -22.91 -0.76
C GLN A 4 41.51 -23.45 -1.82
N ALA A 5 41.84 -23.24 -3.10
CA ALA A 5 41.10 -23.82 -4.21
C ALA A 5 41.21 -25.36 -4.16
N HIS A 6 40.06 -26.04 -4.24
CA HIS A 6 40.01 -27.51 -4.32
C HIS A 6 40.18 -27.97 -5.78
N THR A 7 40.57 -29.22 -6.00
CA THR A 7 40.70 -29.80 -7.35
C THR A 7 39.74 -30.96 -7.51
N CYS A 8 39.04 -31.04 -8.64
CA CYS A 8 38.16 -32.15 -8.96
C CYS A 8 38.98 -33.43 -9.18
N SER A 9 38.71 -34.47 -8.41
CA SER A 9 39.36 -35.78 -8.49
C SER A 9 39.12 -36.47 -9.84
N SER A 10 38.02 -36.17 -10.54
CA SER A 10 37.67 -36.72 -11.85
C SER A 10 38.36 -35.99 -13.01
N CYS A 11 37.98 -34.74 -13.28
CA CYS A 11 38.49 -33.98 -14.45
C CYS A 11 39.78 -33.20 -14.19
N LYS A 12 40.28 -33.19 -12.95
CA LYS A 12 41.48 -32.44 -12.50
C LYS A 12 41.38 -30.92 -12.61
N ALA A 13 40.21 -30.37 -12.94
CA ALA A 13 39.98 -28.93 -12.94
C ALA A 13 39.93 -28.37 -11.51
N ALA A 14 40.36 -27.13 -11.32
CA ALA A 14 40.16 -26.40 -10.07
C ALA A 14 38.66 -26.14 -9.84
N ILE A 15 38.23 -26.20 -8.57
CA ILE A 15 36.88 -25.89 -8.11
C ILE A 15 37.00 -24.60 -7.26
N PRO A 16 36.70 -23.43 -7.83
CA PRO A 16 36.66 -22.17 -7.09
C PRO A 16 35.66 -22.21 -5.92
N ALA A 17 35.84 -21.34 -4.92
CA ALA A 17 34.98 -21.31 -3.73
C ALA A 17 33.52 -20.97 -4.07
N GLU A 18 33.32 -20.13 -5.09
CA GLU A 18 32.03 -19.77 -5.66
C GLU A 18 31.33 -20.91 -6.43
N HIS A 19 32.04 -21.99 -6.75
CA HIS A 19 31.46 -23.13 -7.47
C HIS A 19 31.01 -24.25 -6.52
N VAL A 20 30.04 -25.04 -6.98
CA VAL A 20 29.55 -26.19 -6.23
C VAL A 20 30.61 -27.30 -6.18
N ARG A 21 30.94 -27.74 -4.97
CA ARG A 21 31.86 -28.83 -4.69
C ARG A 21 31.14 -29.97 -4.00
N VAL A 22 31.28 -31.19 -4.51
CA VAL A 22 30.75 -32.40 -3.86
C VAL A 22 31.90 -33.20 -3.27
N HIS A 23 31.97 -33.29 -1.94
CA HIS A 23 32.98 -34.01 -1.18
C HIS A 23 32.48 -35.38 -0.74
N CYS A 24 33.20 -36.44 -1.07
CA CYS A 24 32.86 -37.80 -0.63
C CYS A 24 33.21 -37.99 0.85
N GLN A 25 32.29 -38.52 1.66
CA GLN A 25 32.56 -38.86 3.06
C GLN A 25 33.26 -40.23 3.23
N VAL A 26 33.25 -41.06 2.18
CA VAL A 26 33.81 -42.42 2.22
C VAL A 26 35.24 -42.46 1.68
N CYS A 27 35.52 -41.68 0.64
CA CYS A 27 36.83 -41.64 -0.01
C CYS A 27 37.68 -40.53 0.58
N GLN A 28 38.93 -40.83 0.94
CA GLN A 28 39.87 -39.84 1.43
C GLN A 28 40.12 -38.75 0.36
N ASP A 29 39.85 -37.49 0.73
CA ASP A 29 40.07 -36.28 -0.07
C ASP A 29 39.45 -36.26 -1.49
N TYR A 30 38.40 -37.05 -1.70
CA TYR A 30 37.73 -37.07 -3.00
C TYR A 30 36.75 -35.90 -3.13
N ASN A 31 36.96 -35.07 -4.16
CA ASN A 31 36.13 -33.91 -4.46
C ASN A 31 35.69 -33.97 -5.93
N SER A 32 34.42 -33.71 -6.22
CA SER A 32 33.90 -33.62 -7.59
C SER A 32 33.29 -32.24 -7.84
N CYS A 33 33.48 -31.69 -9.03
CA CYS A 33 32.70 -30.53 -9.47
C CYS A 33 31.26 -31.00 -9.78
N ALA A 34 30.32 -30.05 -9.81
CA ALA A 34 28.93 -30.34 -10.15
C ALA A 34 28.79 -31.14 -11.46
N ASP A 35 29.51 -30.74 -12.51
CA ASP A 35 29.39 -31.39 -13.82
C ASP A 35 29.80 -32.86 -13.78
N CYS A 36 30.96 -33.17 -13.17
CA CYS A 36 31.43 -34.55 -13.05
C CYS A 36 30.53 -35.39 -12.13
N HIS A 37 29.96 -34.78 -11.09
CA HIS A 37 29.05 -35.47 -10.18
C HIS A 37 27.72 -35.83 -10.87
N VAL A 38 27.13 -34.90 -11.63
CA VAL A 38 25.84 -35.09 -12.31
C VAL A 38 25.90 -36.16 -13.40
N VAL A 39 27.01 -36.21 -14.16
CA VAL A 39 27.20 -37.23 -15.21
C VAL A 39 27.79 -38.54 -14.67
N GLU A 40 27.93 -38.65 -13.34
CA GLU A 40 28.52 -39.81 -12.65
C GLU A 40 29.93 -40.19 -13.16
N ALA A 41 30.70 -39.20 -13.62
CA ALA A 41 32.08 -39.38 -14.05
C ALA A 41 33.01 -39.44 -12.83
N PHE A 42 33.24 -40.63 -12.31
CA PHE A 42 34.04 -40.88 -11.12
C PHE A 42 35.37 -41.57 -11.44
N GLY A 43 36.44 -41.19 -10.74
CA GLY A 43 37.77 -41.77 -10.88
C GLY A 43 38.17 -42.67 -9.70
N GLY A 44 39.02 -43.66 -9.96
CA GLY A 44 39.55 -44.56 -8.93
C GLY A 44 38.48 -45.47 -8.30
N ASN A 45 38.54 -45.66 -6.98
CA ASN A 45 37.62 -46.52 -6.23
C ASN A 45 36.38 -45.77 -5.72
N HIS A 46 36.02 -44.64 -6.33
CA HIS A 46 34.84 -43.87 -5.94
C HIS A 46 33.59 -44.39 -6.67
N HIS A 47 32.47 -44.49 -5.94
CA HIS A 47 31.19 -44.97 -6.44
C HIS A 47 30.06 -43.96 -6.17
N ALA A 48 29.07 -43.90 -7.06
CA ALA A 48 27.91 -43.00 -6.97
C ALA A 48 27.06 -43.18 -5.69
N ASN A 49 27.17 -44.35 -5.07
CA ASN A 49 26.44 -44.72 -3.86
C ASN A 49 27.14 -44.28 -2.57
N HIS A 50 28.37 -43.75 -2.65
CA HIS A 50 29.05 -43.24 -1.46
C HIS A 50 28.31 -42.03 -0.90
N ASP A 51 28.33 -41.91 0.42
CA ASP A 51 27.84 -40.74 1.11
C ASP A 51 28.68 -39.52 0.74
N TYR A 52 28.02 -38.37 0.54
CA TYR A 52 28.70 -37.15 0.14
C TYR A 52 28.07 -35.90 0.76
N GLU A 53 28.87 -34.85 0.82
CA GLU A 53 28.48 -33.49 1.20
C GLU A 53 28.61 -32.55 0.03
N VAL A 54 27.67 -31.61 -0.11
CA VAL A 54 27.74 -30.56 -1.13
C VAL A 54 28.07 -29.23 -0.46
N PHE A 55 29.00 -28.49 -1.04
CA PHE A 55 29.44 -27.17 -0.60
C PHE A 55 29.22 -26.15 -1.71
N MET A 56 28.86 -24.91 -1.34
CA MET A 56 28.76 -23.75 -2.24
C MET A 56 29.17 -22.51 -1.45
N HIS A 57 30.05 -21.66 -1.99
CA HIS A 57 30.63 -20.50 -1.28
C HIS A 57 31.30 -20.90 0.04
N GLY A 58 32.02 -22.02 0.05
CA GLY A 58 32.65 -22.59 1.26
C GLY A 58 31.66 -23.16 2.30
N GLN A 59 30.35 -22.98 2.14
CA GLN A 59 29.33 -23.45 3.08
C GLN A 59 28.75 -24.80 2.66
N ARG A 60 28.56 -25.70 3.62
CA ARG A 60 27.92 -27.02 3.41
C ARG A 60 26.40 -26.87 3.26
N ILE A 61 25.84 -27.31 2.14
CA ILE A 61 24.40 -27.20 1.80
C ILE A 61 23.63 -28.52 1.82
N LEU A 62 24.29 -29.69 1.65
CA LEU A 62 23.60 -30.99 1.58
C LEU A 62 24.46 -32.12 2.15
N THR A 63 23.81 -33.15 2.69
CA THR A 63 24.47 -34.43 3.04
C THR A 63 23.59 -35.60 2.59
N LYS A 64 24.13 -36.49 1.74
CA LYS A 64 23.49 -37.77 1.40
C LYS A 64 24.03 -38.84 2.35
N LYS A 65 23.14 -39.54 3.06
CA LYS A 65 23.46 -40.73 3.87
C LYS A 65 22.54 -41.89 3.50
N ASN A 66 23.12 -43.04 3.16
CA ASN A 66 22.41 -44.32 2.98
C ASN A 66 21.18 -44.26 2.03
N GLY A 67 21.33 -43.61 0.87
CA GLY A 67 20.27 -43.54 -0.14
C GLY A 67 19.11 -42.59 0.17
N SER A 68 19.07 -42.01 1.38
CA SER A 68 18.17 -40.91 1.73
C SER A 68 18.88 -39.58 1.50
N THR A 69 18.46 -38.83 0.48
CA THR A 69 18.91 -37.46 0.27
C THR A 69 18.30 -36.57 1.35
N GLN A 70 19.03 -36.33 2.44
CA GLN A 70 18.66 -35.30 3.39
C GLN A 70 19.21 -33.96 2.87
N ILE A 71 18.35 -33.21 2.18
CA ILE A 71 18.60 -31.79 1.97
C ILE A 71 18.57 -31.17 3.36
N ARG A 72 19.75 -30.91 3.93
CA ARG A 72 19.88 -30.04 5.08
C ARG A 72 19.70 -28.61 4.59
N THR A 73 18.47 -28.28 4.17
CA THR A 73 17.94 -26.96 4.47
C THR A 73 18.22 -26.82 5.95
N GLN A 74 18.97 -25.81 6.38
CA GLN A 74 19.23 -25.58 7.78
C GLN A 74 17.89 -25.69 8.51
N ALA A 75 17.65 -26.83 9.17
CA ALA A 75 16.63 -26.93 10.18
C ALA A 75 17.13 -25.96 11.23
N ALA A 76 16.49 -24.79 11.24
CA ALA A 76 16.56 -23.81 12.29
C ALA A 76 16.62 -24.56 13.61
N THR A 77 17.76 -24.45 14.27
CA THR A 77 17.85 -24.79 15.68
C THR A 77 16.92 -23.83 16.41
N GLY A 78 15.66 -24.21 16.59
CA GLY A 78 14.81 -23.82 17.72
C GLY A 78 14.49 -22.34 17.95
N THR A 79 14.88 -21.43 17.06
CA THR A 79 14.40 -20.05 17.00
C THR A 79 14.23 -19.74 15.51
N GLU A 80 12.98 -19.63 15.05
CA GLU A 80 12.68 -19.19 13.69
C GLU A 80 13.07 -17.72 13.60
N ASP A 81 14.36 -17.46 13.36
CA ASP A 81 14.85 -16.13 13.06
C ASP A 81 14.03 -15.64 11.85
N TRP A 82 13.25 -14.58 12.08
CA TRP A 82 12.41 -13.88 11.09
C TRP A 82 13.10 -13.65 9.73
N GLY A 83 14.43 -13.68 9.69
CA GLY A 83 15.24 -13.47 8.51
C GLY A 83 15.06 -12.05 8.00
N THR A 84 15.46 -11.80 6.75
CA THR A 84 15.10 -10.54 6.09
C THR A 84 13.65 -10.61 5.63
N LEU A 85 12.85 -9.58 5.95
CA LEU A 85 11.46 -9.50 5.51
C LEU A 85 11.35 -9.30 3.99
N ILE A 86 12.32 -8.59 3.41
CA ILE A 86 12.39 -8.29 1.99
C ILE A 86 13.61 -9.00 1.39
N THR A 87 13.41 -9.68 0.25
CA THR A 87 14.49 -10.29 -0.51
C THR A 87 15.29 -9.24 -1.28
N PRO A 88 16.53 -9.53 -1.72
CA PRO A 88 17.27 -8.63 -2.61
C PRO A 88 16.53 -8.29 -3.92
N GLY A 89 15.60 -9.15 -4.35
CA GLY A 89 14.73 -8.93 -5.50
C GLY A 89 13.54 -8.00 -5.25
N LYS A 90 13.49 -7.29 -4.11
CA LYS A 90 12.38 -6.42 -3.69
C LYS A 90 11.04 -7.16 -3.65
N THR A 91 11.05 -8.43 -3.23
CA THR A 91 9.84 -9.23 -2.96
C THR A 91 9.76 -9.56 -1.47
N PRO A 92 8.57 -9.81 -0.91
CA PRO A 92 8.49 -10.28 0.47
C PRO A 92 9.13 -11.67 0.59
N SER A 93 9.77 -11.94 1.73
CA SER A 93 10.26 -13.27 2.06
C SER A 93 9.10 -14.24 2.30
N ALA A 94 9.38 -15.54 2.36
CA ALA A 94 8.34 -16.54 2.58
C ALA A 94 7.67 -16.39 3.96
N THR A 95 8.43 -16.04 4.99
CA THR A 95 7.91 -15.77 6.35
C THR A 95 7.05 -14.51 6.35
N PHE A 96 7.54 -13.42 5.74
CA PHE A 96 6.78 -12.18 5.69
C PHE A 96 5.49 -12.31 4.86
N SER A 97 5.54 -13.04 3.74
CA SER A 97 4.35 -13.36 2.96
C SER A 97 3.32 -14.18 3.74
N GLY A 98 3.79 -15.11 4.59
CA GLY A 98 2.96 -15.89 5.50
C GLY A 98 2.27 -14.98 6.52
N LEU A 99 3.03 -14.07 7.14
CA LEU A 99 2.49 -13.11 8.09
C LEU A 99 1.44 -12.19 7.46
N ILE A 100 1.73 -11.60 6.29
CA ILE A 100 0.77 -10.71 5.59
C ILE A 100 -0.53 -11.45 5.27
N ARG A 101 -0.43 -12.73 4.88
CA ARG A 101 -1.61 -13.56 4.64
C ARG A 101 -2.40 -13.83 5.91
N ALA A 102 -1.74 -14.10 7.03
CA ALA A 102 -2.41 -14.31 8.32
C ALA A 102 -3.11 -13.02 8.80
N ILE A 103 -2.46 -11.86 8.65
CA ILE A 103 -3.06 -10.56 8.94
C ILE A 103 -4.29 -10.34 8.05
N PHE A 104 -4.17 -10.59 6.75
CA PHE A 104 -5.29 -10.45 5.82
C PHE A 104 -6.48 -11.33 6.25
N ALA A 105 -6.23 -12.62 6.49
CA ALA A 105 -7.25 -13.57 6.90
C ALA A 105 -7.88 -13.23 8.26
N HIS A 106 -7.14 -12.57 9.15
CA HIS A 106 -7.68 -12.11 10.42
C HIS A 106 -8.73 -11.00 10.25
N PHE A 107 -8.54 -10.10 9.29
CA PHE A 107 -9.46 -8.97 9.03
C PHE A 107 -10.54 -9.27 7.97
N ASP A 108 -10.37 -10.30 7.14
CA ASP A 108 -11.37 -10.76 6.16
C ASP A 108 -12.44 -11.60 6.86
N GLU A 109 -13.31 -10.93 7.65
CA GLU A 109 -14.29 -11.58 8.53
C GLU A 109 -15.24 -12.51 7.75
N GLU A 110 -15.58 -12.10 6.52
CA GLU A 110 -16.49 -12.82 5.63
C GLU A 110 -15.79 -13.91 4.78
N ASN A 111 -14.46 -14.03 4.85
CA ASN A 111 -13.65 -14.87 3.96
C ASN A 111 -13.96 -14.61 2.47
N ALA A 112 -14.22 -13.34 2.13
CA ALA A 112 -14.57 -12.91 0.78
C ALA A 112 -13.34 -12.84 -0.14
N GLY A 113 -12.12 -12.94 0.43
CA GLY A 113 -10.86 -12.77 -0.27
C GLY A 113 -10.54 -11.30 -0.56
N MET A 114 -11.30 -10.36 0.02
CA MET A 114 -11.16 -8.92 -0.17
C MET A 114 -11.59 -8.19 1.10
N LEU A 115 -10.76 -7.24 1.57
CA LEU A 115 -11.12 -6.40 2.70
C LEU A 115 -12.05 -5.28 2.26
N GLN A 116 -13.21 -5.21 2.90
CA GLN A 116 -14.09 -4.06 2.84
C GLN A 116 -13.43 -2.83 3.48
N PRO A 117 -13.88 -1.61 3.15
CA PRO A 117 -13.36 -0.38 3.76
C PRO A 117 -13.28 -0.41 5.29
N ARG A 118 -14.29 -1.00 5.95
CA ARG A 118 -14.35 -1.08 7.41
C ARG A 118 -13.28 -2.01 7.98
N GLU A 119 -13.09 -3.18 7.38
CA GLU A 119 -12.06 -4.16 7.76
C GLU A 119 -10.66 -3.58 7.54
N PHE A 120 -10.44 -2.92 6.40
CA PHE A 120 -9.18 -2.23 6.16
C PHE A 120 -8.92 -1.10 7.16
N CYS A 121 -9.95 -0.33 7.54
CA CYS A 121 -9.80 0.68 8.59
C CYS A 121 -9.51 0.06 9.96
N ALA A 122 -10.11 -1.08 10.29
CA ALA A 122 -9.80 -1.82 11.52
C ALA A 122 -8.33 -2.25 11.54
N PHE A 123 -7.82 -2.77 10.42
CA PHE A 123 -6.39 -3.04 10.23
C PHE A 123 -5.53 -1.79 10.45
N MET A 124 -5.86 -0.67 9.82
CA MET A 124 -5.10 0.58 9.97
C MET A 124 -5.12 1.06 11.44
N SER A 125 -6.27 1.01 12.11
CA SER A 125 -6.39 1.35 13.52
C SER A 125 -5.56 0.43 14.42
N ALA A 126 -5.52 -0.88 14.14
CA ALA A 126 -4.72 -1.85 14.89
C ALA A 126 -3.21 -1.66 14.66
N ALA A 127 -2.82 -1.15 13.49
CA ALA A 127 -1.46 -0.70 13.19
C ALA A 127 -1.14 0.72 13.71
N ASP A 128 -1.95 1.23 14.64
CA ASP A 128 -1.81 2.51 15.34
C ASP A 128 -1.82 3.73 14.41
N TRP A 129 -2.64 3.70 13.35
CA TRP A 129 -2.96 4.89 12.58
C TRP A 129 -4.00 5.72 13.32
N SER A 130 -3.72 7.02 13.49
CA SER A 130 -4.69 7.95 14.05
C SER A 130 -5.72 8.42 13.01
N PRO A 131 -6.91 8.87 13.41
CA PRO A 131 -7.87 9.50 12.51
C PRO A 131 -7.34 10.76 11.79
N GLN A 132 -6.35 11.44 12.37
CA GLN A 132 -5.72 12.61 11.75
C GLN A 132 -4.82 12.20 10.57
N GLU A 133 -4.13 11.05 10.69
CA GLU A 133 -3.30 10.50 9.62
C GLU A 133 -4.12 9.71 8.60
N PHE A 134 -5.19 9.06 9.06
CA PHE A 134 -6.06 8.21 8.25
C PHE A 134 -7.55 8.48 8.56
N PRO A 135 -8.14 9.55 7.99
CA PRO A 135 -9.51 10.00 8.28
C PRO A 135 -10.61 8.94 8.17
N PRO A 136 -10.57 7.96 7.25
CA PRO A 136 -11.56 6.90 7.17
C PRO A 136 -11.82 6.14 8.49
N ILE A 137 -10.84 6.05 9.38
CA ILE A 137 -11.00 5.42 10.71
C ILE A 137 -12.13 6.08 11.49
N GLN A 138 -12.21 7.42 11.50
CA GLN A 138 -13.26 8.13 12.24
C GLN A 138 -14.65 7.83 11.70
N VAL A 139 -14.78 7.71 10.38
CA VAL A 139 -16.07 7.50 9.70
C VAL A 139 -16.53 6.05 9.87
N LEU A 140 -15.64 5.07 9.69
CA LEU A 140 -16.01 3.66 9.59
C LEU A 140 -15.95 2.89 10.93
N LEU A 141 -15.15 3.37 11.89
CA LEU A 141 -15.02 2.77 13.22
C LEU A 141 -15.61 3.64 14.34
N GLY A 142 -16.26 4.76 13.98
CA GLY A 142 -16.94 5.62 14.94
C GLY A 142 -18.10 4.92 15.66
N ASN A 143 -18.42 5.39 16.87
CA ASN A 143 -19.48 4.81 17.72
C ASN A 143 -20.91 5.01 17.16
N SER A 144 -21.07 5.92 16.19
CA SER A 144 -22.37 6.23 15.58
C SER A 144 -22.40 5.73 14.13
N PRO A 145 -23.55 5.23 13.65
CA PRO A 145 -23.68 4.85 12.25
C PRO A 145 -23.42 6.07 11.35
N ALA A 146 -22.49 5.91 10.42
CA ALA A 146 -22.14 6.97 9.48
C ALA A 146 -23.29 7.26 8.51
N LEU A 147 -23.48 8.54 8.19
CA LEU A 147 -24.43 8.96 7.17
C LEU A 147 -23.99 8.45 5.79
N PRO A 148 -24.93 8.10 4.89
CA PRO A 148 -24.58 7.61 3.55
C PRO A 148 -23.64 8.52 2.76
N ALA A 149 -23.79 9.84 2.87
CA ALA A 149 -22.90 10.81 2.22
C ALA A 149 -21.46 10.71 2.74
N ALA A 150 -21.27 10.60 4.06
CA ALA A 150 -19.96 10.45 4.67
C ALA A 150 -19.29 9.13 4.27
N LEU A 151 -20.05 8.05 4.16
CA LEU A 151 -19.56 6.76 3.65
C LEU A 151 -19.11 6.86 2.19
N HIS A 152 -19.87 7.57 1.35
CA HIS A 152 -19.50 7.77 -0.05
C HIS A 152 -18.20 8.59 -0.20
N GLU A 153 -18.05 9.67 0.55
CA GLU A 153 -16.81 10.47 0.58
C GLU A 153 -15.62 9.64 1.08
N CYS A 154 -15.84 8.82 2.12
CA CYS A 154 -14.84 7.91 2.65
C CYS A 154 -14.38 6.87 1.60
N ASP A 155 -15.32 6.25 0.89
CA ASP A 155 -15.02 5.29 -0.16
C ASP A 155 -14.25 5.95 -1.32
N ALA A 156 -14.62 7.17 -1.73
CA ALA A 156 -13.91 7.92 -2.76
C ALA A 156 -12.48 8.26 -2.33
N TRP A 157 -12.29 8.65 -1.06
CA TRP A 157 -10.99 8.91 -0.48
C TRP A 157 -10.11 7.66 -0.48
N LEU A 158 -10.65 6.52 -0.03
CA LEU A 158 -9.94 5.23 0.01
C LEU A 158 -9.55 4.76 -1.39
N ALA A 159 -10.46 4.88 -2.37
CA ALA A 159 -10.18 4.52 -3.76
C ALA A 159 -9.01 5.35 -4.32
N ASN A 160 -8.96 6.65 -4.02
CA ASN A 160 -7.85 7.50 -4.42
C ASN A 160 -6.55 7.14 -3.68
N TRP A 161 -6.64 6.78 -2.41
CA TRP A 161 -5.50 6.33 -1.62
C TRP A 161 -4.93 5.01 -2.16
N TYR A 162 -5.75 4.01 -2.45
CA TYR A 162 -5.31 2.76 -3.11
C TYR A 162 -4.61 3.03 -4.44
N ARG A 163 -5.14 3.93 -5.27
CA ARG A 163 -4.47 4.32 -6.53
C ARG A 163 -3.13 5.02 -6.32
N THR A 164 -3.01 5.83 -5.29
CA THR A 164 -1.76 6.55 -4.96
C THR A 164 -0.64 5.58 -4.57
N PHE A 165 -0.99 4.49 -3.88
CA PHE A 165 -0.05 3.43 -3.51
C PHE A 165 0.03 2.30 -4.56
N LEU A 166 -0.71 2.42 -5.67
CA LEU A 166 -0.84 1.39 -6.72
C LEU A 166 -1.25 0.02 -6.15
N LEU A 167 -2.13 0.03 -5.15
CA LEU A 167 -2.64 -1.18 -4.53
C LEU A 167 -3.69 -1.83 -5.42
N ASP A 168 -3.59 -3.16 -5.55
CA ASP A 168 -4.58 -3.98 -6.20
C ASP A 168 -5.88 -3.95 -5.38
N HIS A 169 -6.94 -3.49 -6.03
CA HIS A 169 -8.26 -3.33 -5.42
C HIS A 169 -9.33 -3.56 -6.48
N ARG A 170 -10.53 -3.91 -6.03
CA ARG A 170 -11.73 -4.00 -6.86
C ARG A 170 -12.75 -2.96 -6.41
N MET A 171 -13.61 -2.55 -7.33
CA MET A 171 -14.72 -1.66 -7.01
C MET A 171 -15.98 -2.50 -6.83
N GLY A 172 -16.48 -2.58 -5.60
CA GLY A 172 -17.75 -3.18 -5.23
C GLY A 172 -18.89 -2.15 -5.19
N THR A 173 -20.10 -2.65 -4.98
CA THR A 173 -21.29 -1.81 -4.78
C THR A 173 -21.56 -1.71 -3.28
N ARG A 174 -21.66 -0.48 -2.76
CA ARG A 174 -22.15 -0.29 -1.39
C ARG A 174 -23.68 -0.31 -1.39
N GLU A 175 -24.23 -1.23 -0.63
CA GLU A 175 -25.64 -1.24 -0.31
C GLU A 175 -25.88 -0.46 0.96
N PHE A 176 -26.91 0.37 0.95
CA PHE A 176 -27.36 1.10 2.12
C PHE A 176 -28.68 0.49 2.58
N ALA A 177 -28.83 0.35 3.90
CA ALA A 177 -30.09 -0.12 4.45
C ALA A 177 -31.23 0.76 3.93
N PRO A 178 -32.34 0.17 3.45
CA PRO A 178 -33.48 0.95 3.03
C PRO A 178 -33.97 1.80 4.20
N PRO A 179 -34.45 3.03 3.95
CA PRO A 179 -34.98 3.86 5.00
C PRO A 179 -36.17 3.15 5.68
N PRO A 180 -36.39 3.39 6.99
CA PRO A 180 -37.50 2.76 7.69
C PRO A 180 -38.83 3.06 6.98
N PRO A 181 -39.83 2.18 7.03
CA PRO A 181 -41.12 2.47 6.42
C PRO A 181 -41.81 3.63 7.15
N VAL A 182 -42.50 4.49 6.39
CA VAL A 182 -43.30 5.58 6.96
C VAL A 182 -44.44 4.98 7.79
N GLN A 183 -44.48 5.28 9.09
CA GLN A 183 -45.54 4.82 9.98
C GLN A 183 -46.87 5.50 9.62
N PRO A 184 -47.94 4.74 9.33
CA PRO A 184 -49.24 5.33 9.04
C PRO A 184 -49.88 5.90 10.32
N HIS A 185 -50.52 7.06 10.19
CA HIS A 185 -51.33 7.66 11.26
C HIS A 185 -52.81 7.40 10.94
N GLU A 186 -53.54 6.74 11.84
CA GLU A 186 -54.94 6.32 11.62
C GLU A 186 -55.13 5.48 10.34
N GLY A 187 -54.15 4.65 10.00
CA GLY A 187 -54.20 3.79 8.81
C GLY A 187 -53.93 4.51 7.48
N ARG A 188 -53.56 5.79 7.48
CA ARG A 188 -53.16 6.53 6.27
C ARG A 188 -51.80 7.22 6.44
N ILE A 189 -50.99 7.22 5.38
CA ILE A 189 -49.75 8.00 5.33
C ILE A 189 -50.12 9.41 4.87
N ARG A 190 -49.90 10.42 5.71
CA ARG A 190 -50.13 11.82 5.32
C ARG A 190 -49.04 12.26 4.35
N LYS A 191 -49.39 13.02 3.31
CA LYS A 191 -48.42 13.57 2.33
C LYS A 191 -47.29 14.34 3.02
N ARG A 192 -47.61 15.08 4.09
CA ARG A 192 -46.61 15.77 4.91
C ARG A 192 -45.62 14.79 5.54
N ASP A 193 -46.09 13.69 6.11
CA ASP A 193 -45.23 12.69 6.76
C ASP A 193 -44.35 11.99 5.72
N GLN A 194 -44.89 11.71 4.53
CA GLN A 194 -44.12 11.16 3.41
C GLN A 194 -43.05 12.14 2.89
N PHE A 195 -43.38 13.43 2.78
CA PHE A 195 -42.45 14.48 2.36
C PHE A 195 -41.34 14.71 3.40
N MET A 196 -41.72 14.83 4.68
CA MET A 196 -40.76 14.95 5.78
C MET A 196 -39.88 13.70 5.85
N HIS A 197 -40.44 12.51 5.66
CA HIS A 197 -39.67 11.29 5.60
C HIS A 197 -38.67 11.27 4.44
N ALA A 198 -39.06 11.73 3.25
CA ALA A 198 -38.15 11.83 2.10
C ALA A 198 -37.02 12.86 2.31
N ILE A 199 -37.28 13.93 3.08
CA ILE A 199 -36.24 14.90 3.47
C ILE A 199 -35.31 14.33 4.54
N MET A 200 -35.87 13.64 5.54
CA MET A 200 -35.11 13.09 6.67
C MET A 200 -34.33 11.83 6.29
N HIS A 201 -34.86 11.06 5.33
CA HIS A 201 -34.30 9.82 4.83
C HIS A 201 -34.27 9.86 3.29
N PRO A 202 -33.44 10.72 2.69
CA PRO A 202 -33.26 10.70 1.25
C PRO A 202 -32.80 9.31 0.83
N PRO A 203 -33.29 8.78 -0.31
CA PRO A 203 -32.86 7.47 -0.79
C PRO A 203 -31.34 7.47 -0.89
N ALA A 204 -30.71 6.57 -0.15
CA ALA A 204 -29.27 6.48 -0.16
C ALA A 204 -28.82 6.14 -1.60
N PRO A 205 -27.85 6.87 -2.15
CA PRO A 205 -27.41 6.61 -3.51
C PRO A 205 -26.80 5.21 -3.54
N VAL A 206 -27.35 4.31 -4.36
CA VAL A 206 -26.56 3.15 -4.77
C VAL A 206 -25.41 3.72 -5.58
N VAL A 207 -24.18 3.39 -5.21
CA VAL A 207 -23.00 3.80 -5.95
C VAL A 207 -22.41 2.54 -6.58
N PRO A 208 -22.79 2.19 -7.82
CA PRO A 208 -22.24 1.05 -8.52
C PRO A 208 -20.73 1.20 -8.65
N GLY A 209 -19.97 0.22 -8.17
CA GLY A 209 -18.51 0.32 -8.16
C GLY A 209 -17.98 1.50 -7.34
N GLY A 210 -18.73 1.95 -6.33
CA GLY A 210 -18.34 3.06 -5.45
C GLY A 210 -17.46 2.64 -4.29
N MET A 211 -17.50 1.37 -3.89
CA MET A 211 -16.85 0.88 -2.67
C MET A 211 -15.52 0.18 -3.00
N PRO A 212 -14.37 0.71 -2.56
CA PRO A 212 -13.10 0.08 -2.86
C PRO A 212 -12.86 -1.11 -1.92
N LEU A 213 -12.60 -2.27 -2.51
CA LEU A 213 -12.32 -3.54 -1.83
C LEU A 213 -10.85 -3.89 -2.04
N LEU A 214 -10.06 -3.97 -0.96
CA LEU A 214 -8.63 -4.25 -1.05
C LEU A 214 -8.38 -5.75 -1.19
N THR A 215 -7.63 -6.17 -2.19
CA THR A 215 -7.28 -7.59 -2.33
C THR A 215 -6.11 -7.97 -1.42
N GLN A 216 -5.88 -9.27 -1.23
CA GLN A 216 -4.68 -9.74 -0.54
C GLN A 216 -3.38 -9.25 -1.21
N GLN A 217 -3.36 -9.19 -2.54
CA GLN A 217 -2.22 -8.64 -3.29
C GLN A 217 -2.05 -7.15 -3.02
N GLY A 218 -3.14 -6.40 -2.89
CA GLY A 218 -3.13 -5.00 -2.48
C GLY A 218 -2.51 -4.80 -1.10
N LEU A 219 -2.83 -5.67 -0.13
CA LEU A 219 -2.20 -5.61 1.19
C LEU A 219 -0.70 -5.94 1.14
N VAL A 220 -0.29 -6.92 0.33
CA VAL A 220 1.14 -7.21 0.10
C VAL A 220 1.84 -5.98 -0.46
N GLN A 221 1.26 -5.33 -1.48
CA GLN A 221 1.82 -4.11 -2.07
C GLN A 221 1.92 -2.96 -1.06
N TYR A 222 0.94 -2.81 -0.16
CA TYR A 222 0.99 -1.82 0.91
C TYR A 222 2.21 -2.04 1.82
N PHE A 223 2.38 -3.27 2.32
CA PHE A 223 3.52 -3.61 3.17
C PHE A 223 4.87 -3.42 2.45
N MET A 224 4.95 -3.82 1.18
CA MET A 224 6.14 -3.61 0.37
C MET A 224 6.44 -2.12 0.17
N CYS A 225 5.41 -1.31 -0.07
CA CYS A 225 5.55 0.13 -0.23
C CYS A 225 6.10 0.77 1.05
N LEU A 226 5.59 0.39 2.22
CA LEU A 226 6.11 0.86 3.50
C LEU A 226 7.54 0.37 3.75
N ALA A 227 7.84 -0.91 3.50
CA ALA A 227 9.17 -1.46 3.70
C ALA A 227 10.24 -0.73 2.89
N LEU A 228 9.91 -0.36 1.65
CA LEU A 228 10.84 0.31 0.74
C LEU A 228 10.89 1.83 0.95
N ARG A 229 9.80 2.48 1.40
CA ARG A 229 9.75 3.95 1.53
C ARG A 229 10.02 4.47 2.93
N ALA A 230 9.60 3.73 3.95
CA ALA A 230 9.63 4.13 5.34
C ALA A 230 9.78 2.89 6.26
N PRO A 231 10.94 2.19 6.21
CA PRO A 231 11.13 0.94 6.96
C PRO A 231 11.01 1.11 8.48
N GLU A 232 11.33 2.29 9.03
CA GLU A 232 11.14 2.57 10.46
C GLU A 232 9.66 2.65 10.83
N ASP A 233 8.85 3.34 10.02
CA ASP A 233 7.39 3.41 10.24
C ASP A 233 6.78 2.01 10.15
N LEU A 234 7.24 1.20 9.19
CA LEU A 234 6.82 -0.19 9.09
C LEU A 234 7.21 -0.98 10.34
N PHE A 235 8.45 -0.86 10.80
CA PHE A 235 8.94 -1.56 12.00
C PHE A 235 8.07 -1.25 13.23
N VAL A 236 7.78 0.03 13.47
CA VAL A 236 6.97 0.47 14.60
C VAL A 236 5.53 -0.04 14.46
N ARG A 237 4.90 0.18 13.31
CA ARG A 237 3.48 -0.13 13.10
C ARG A 237 3.21 -1.62 13.03
N LEU A 238 4.08 -2.39 12.37
CA LEU A 238 3.94 -3.84 12.30
C LEU A 238 4.11 -4.47 13.68
N ASN A 239 5.08 -4.04 14.49
CA ASN A 239 5.20 -4.59 15.85
C ASN A 239 4.02 -4.21 16.76
N ARG A 240 3.45 -3.00 16.65
CA ARG A 240 2.21 -2.66 17.36
C ARG A 240 1.03 -3.53 16.93
N LEU A 241 0.93 -3.80 15.64
CA LEU A 241 -0.07 -4.72 15.09
C LEU A 241 0.15 -6.14 15.61
N MET A 242 1.39 -6.62 15.65
CA MET A 242 1.75 -7.92 16.23
C MET A 242 1.38 -7.99 17.71
N ASP A 243 1.66 -6.96 18.51
CA ASP A 243 1.27 -6.90 19.91
C ASP A 243 -0.25 -6.98 20.08
N ALA A 244 -1.00 -6.21 19.27
CA ALA A 244 -2.46 -6.18 19.30
C ALA A 244 -3.10 -7.52 18.89
N LEU A 245 -2.45 -8.29 18.01
CA LEU A 245 -2.98 -9.52 17.40
C LEU A 245 -2.24 -10.80 17.81
N SER A 246 -1.30 -10.73 18.75
CA SER A 246 -0.25 -11.74 19.00
C SER A 246 -0.75 -13.18 19.16
N THR A 247 -1.91 -13.39 19.80
CA THR A 247 -2.47 -14.73 20.01
C THR A 247 -3.38 -15.22 18.87
N GLN A 248 -3.69 -14.34 17.91
CA GLN A 248 -4.68 -14.56 16.85
C GLN A 248 -4.03 -14.85 15.50
N LEU A 249 -2.79 -14.39 15.28
CA LEU A 249 -2.06 -14.63 14.04
C LEU A 249 -1.33 -15.97 14.09
N ILE A 250 -1.90 -16.98 13.42
CA ILE A 250 -1.31 -18.32 13.31
C ILE A 250 -0.54 -18.44 11.98
N ASP A 251 0.69 -18.93 12.04
CA ASP A 251 1.44 -19.29 10.84
C ASP A 251 0.82 -20.55 10.21
N PRO A 252 0.30 -20.45 8.97
CA PRO A 252 -0.32 -21.59 8.30
C PRO A 252 0.65 -22.75 8.02
N LYS A 253 1.97 -22.51 8.03
CA LYS A 253 2.97 -23.57 7.80
C LYS A 253 3.24 -24.39 9.06
N THR A 254 3.38 -23.73 10.20
CA THR A 254 3.77 -24.37 11.46
C THR A 254 2.58 -24.69 12.36
N GLY A 255 1.43 -24.03 12.12
CA GLY A 255 0.25 -24.10 12.99
C GLY A 255 0.46 -23.41 14.34
N ARG A 256 1.53 -22.64 14.50
CA ARG A 256 1.88 -21.93 15.75
C ARG A 256 1.61 -20.43 15.59
N PRO A 257 1.34 -19.71 16.69
CA PRO A 257 1.32 -18.26 16.65
C PRO A 257 2.66 -17.70 16.15
N PHE A 258 2.60 -16.61 15.39
CA PHE A 258 3.82 -15.85 15.08
C PHE A 258 4.44 -15.28 16.36
N GLU A 259 5.77 -15.10 16.37
CA GLU A 259 6.43 -14.44 17.48
C GLU A 259 5.92 -13.00 17.64
N ALA A 260 5.76 -12.54 18.89
CA ALA A 260 5.12 -11.25 19.16
C ALA A 260 5.92 -10.03 18.66
N CYS A 261 7.23 -10.17 18.48
CA CYS A 261 8.11 -9.06 18.09
C CYS A 261 9.06 -9.47 16.97
N ILE A 262 9.09 -8.63 15.92
CA ILE A 262 9.99 -8.76 14.79
C ILE A 262 11.21 -7.87 15.03
N PRO A 263 12.44 -8.43 15.13
CA PRO A 263 13.65 -7.64 15.36
C PRO A 263 13.87 -6.57 14.28
N ARG A 264 14.41 -5.41 14.67
CA ARG A 264 14.72 -4.32 13.73
C ARG A 264 15.66 -4.76 12.61
N SER A 265 16.57 -5.71 12.87
CA SER A 265 17.51 -6.28 11.88
C SER A 265 16.82 -6.98 10.71
N CYS A 266 15.54 -7.36 10.85
CA CYS A 266 14.76 -8.01 9.80
C CYS A 266 14.22 -7.04 8.75
N PHE A 267 14.17 -5.74 9.07
CA PHE A 267 13.67 -4.68 8.20
C PHE A 267 14.81 -4.03 7.41
N PRO A 268 14.53 -3.45 6.22
CA PRO A 268 15.54 -2.69 5.47
C PRO A 268 16.23 -1.62 6.32
N PRO A 269 17.55 -1.38 6.14
CA PRO A 269 18.29 -0.41 6.96
C PRO A 269 17.87 1.04 6.70
N GLY A 270 17.23 1.32 5.57
CA GLY A 270 16.73 2.63 5.19
C GLY A 270 15.87 2.54 3.93
N PRO A 271 15.30 3.66 3.49
CA PRO A 271 14.51 3.70 2.26
C PRO A 271 15.32 3.21 1.06
N ASP A 272 14.66 2.54 0.13
CA ASP A 272 15.26 2.13 -1.14
C ASP A 272 15.60 3.39 -1.96
N PRO A 273 16.85 3.54 -2.44
CA PRO A 273 17.28 4.75 -3.14
C PRO A 273 16.48 5.05 -4.41
N GLU A 274 16.06 4.00 -5.14
CA GLU A 274 15.29 4.13 -6.36
C GLU A 274 13.87 4.63 -6.07
N GLU A 275 13.21 4.04 -5.07
CA GLU A 275 11.89 4.50 -4.61
C GLU A 275 11.94 5.91 -4.00
N GLN A 276 13.01 6.24 -3.29
CA GLN A 276 13.22 7.60 -2.78
C GLN A 276 13.36 8.61 -3.92
N GLN A 277 14.12 8.29 -4.97
CA GLN A 277 14.26 9.15 -6.15
C GLN A 277 12.93 9.33 -6.89
N LYS A 278 12.18 8.24 -7.13
CA LYS A 278 10.86 8.29 -7.76
C LYS A 278 9.90 9.18 -6.98
N ARG A 279 9.92 9.07 -5.64
CA ARG A 279 9.10 9.90 -4.75
C ARG A 279 9.45 11.37 -4.88
N ILE A 280 10.73 11.73 -4.84
CA ILE A 280 11.18 13.12 -4.98
C ILE A 280 10.71 13.69 -6.32
N MET A 281 10.88 12.95 -7.42
CA MET A 281 10.42 13.37 -8.74
C MET A 281 8.90 13.57 -8.81
N ALA A 282 8.12 12.63 -8.26
CA ALA A 282 6.66 12.73 -8.23
C ALA A 282 6.18 13.93 -7.38
N GLU A 283 6.79 14.15 -6.22
CA GLU A 283 6.48 15.31 -5.37
C GLU A 283 6.83 16.63 -6.05
N THR A 284 7.98 16.71 -6.73
CA THR A 284 8.38 17.88 -7.53
C THR A 284 7.38 18.14 -8.65
N GLN A 285 6.98 17.12 -9.39
CA GLN A 285 6.01 17.24 -10.48
C GLN A 285 4.64 17.68 -9.97
N ALA A 286 4.17 17.12 -8.84
CA ALA A 286 2.92 17.52 -8.21
C ALA A 286 2.94 18.99 -7.77
N ARG A 287 4.04 19.46 -7.17
CA ARG A 287 4.21 20.88 -6.80
C ARG A 287 4.20 21.80 -8.01
N MET A 288 4.87 21.41 -9.10
CA MET A 288 4.85 22.18 -10.35
C MET A 288 3.44 22.28 -10.93
N TRP A 289 2.72 21.16 -10.99
CA TRP A 289 1.34 21.13 -11.48
C TRP A 289 0.39 21.96 -10.62
N GLN A 290 0.54 21.91 -9.29
CA GLN A 290 -0.22 22.77 -8.37
C GLN A 290 0.08 24.26 -8.59
N ALA A 291 1.35 24.62 -8.76
CA ALA A 291 1.75 26.00 -9.03
C ALA A 291 1.18 26.51 -10.36
N GLU A 292 1.18 25.67 -11.40
CA GLU A 292 0.60 26.00 -12.70
C GLU A 292 -0.92 26.21 -12.61
N ASN A 293 -1.63 25.30 -11.94
CA ASN A 293 -3.07 25.44 -11.73
C ASN A 293 -3.42 26.71 -10.93
N HIS A 294 -2.64 27.00 -9.89
CA HIS A 294 -2.82 28.22 -9.11
C HIS A 294 -2.59 29.46 -9.98
N ALA A 295 -1.54 29.49 -10.81
CA ALA A 295 -1.30 30.59 -11.75
C ALA A 295 -2.46 30.77 -12.74
N ARG A 296 -3.02 29.68 -13.26
CA ARG A 296 -4.21 29.74 -14.15
C ARG A 296 -5.43 30.30 -13.44
N GLN A 297 -5.68 29.91 -12.19
CA GLN A 297 -6.80 30.44 -11.38
C GLN A 297 -6.63 31.94 -11.12
N VAL A 298 -5.43 32.38 -10.76
CA VAL A 298 -5.13 33.81 -10.53
C VAL A 298 -5.36 34.62 -11.81
N GLU A 299 -4.88 34.14 -12.96
CA GLU A 299 -5.08 34.83 -14.24
C GLU A 299 -6.57 34.88 -14.63
N GLN A 300 -7.32 33.81 -14.39
CA GLN A 300 -8.78 33.80 -14.64
C GLN A 300 -9.50 34.81 -13.73
N ALA A 301 -9.16 34.87 -12.44
CA ALA A 301 -9.72 35.83 -11.50
C ALA A 301 -9.39 37.27 -11.91
N ARG A 302 -8.16 37.53 -12.40
CA ARG A 302 -7.76 38.85 -12.93
C ARG A 302 -8.62 39.27 -14.11
N ARG A 303 -8.80 38.39 -15.10
CA ARG A 303 -9.67 38.65 -16.27
C ARG A 303 -11.12 38.93 -15.88
N GLN A 304 -11.64 38.21 -14.87
CA GLN A 304 -12.98 38.45 -14.35
C GLN A 304 -13.09 39.85 -13.71
N MET A 305 -12.11 40.25 -12.90
CA MET A 305 -12.07 41.59 -12.30
C MET A 305 -12.01 42.69 -13.35
N GLU A 306 -11.18 42.53 -14.39
CA GLU A 306 -11.09 43.49 -15.51
C GLU A 306 -12.42 43.60 -16.27
N ALA A 307 -13.07 42.47 -16.55
CA ALA A 307 -14.39 42.46 -17.19
C ALA A 307 -15.45 43.18 -16.33
N HIS A 308 -15.45 42.93 -15.02
CA HIS A 308 -16.34 43.63 -14.09
C HIS A 308 -16.08 45.14 -14.05
N HIS A 309 -14.80 45.56 -14.07
CA HIS A 309 -14.45 46.97 -14.13
C HIS A 309 -15.02 47.65 -15.39
N ILE A 310 -14.83 47.03 -16.56
CA ILE A 310 -15.35 47.55 -17.84
C ILE A 310 -16.87 47.66 -17.82
N ILE A 311 -17.58 46.65 -17.29
CA ILE A 311 -19.05 46.68 -17.18
C ILE A 311 -19.50 47.84 -16.28
N ASN A 312 -18.85 48.02 -15.12
CA ASN A 312 -19.18 49.09 -14.18
C ASN A 312 -18.92 50.48 -14.77
N GLU A 313 -17.82 50.64 -15.50
CA GLU A 313 -17.48 51.89 -16.20
C GLU A 313 -18.50 52.22 -17.30
N ASN A 314 -18.83 51.24 -18.15
CA ASN A 314 -19.87 51.39 -19.18
C ASN A 314 -21.23 51.73 -18.57
N THR A 315 -21.61 51.06 -17.48
CA THR A 315 -22.88 51.33 -16.77
C THR A 315 -22.90 52.75 -16.21
N SER A 316 -21.81 53.20 -15.61
CA SER A 316 -21.67 54.56 -15.08
C SER A 316 -21.73 55.62 -16.19
N GLN A 317 -21.13 55.33 -17.35
CA GLN A 317 -21.20 56.22 -18.51
C GLN A 317 -22.62 56.33 -19.07
N VAL A 318 -23.32 55.21 -19.19
CA VAL A 318 -24.73 55.18 -19.63
C VAL A 318 -25.61 56.00 -18.68
N LEU A 319 -25.44 55.82 -17.37
CA LEU A 319 -26.20 56.59 -16.37
C LEU A 319 -25.92 58.09 -16.47
N ARG A 320 -24.66 58.51 -16.66
CA ARG A 320 -24.30 59.93 -16.88
C ARG A 320 -24.97 60.49 -18.14
N ASN A 321 -24.91 59.75 -19.24
CA ASN A 321 -25.50 60.17 -20.52
C ASN A 321 -27.03 60.28 -20.47
N MET A 322 -27.70 59.41 -19.68
CA MET A 322 -29.18 59.40 -19.57
C MET A 322 -29.72 60.52 -18.68
N LEU A 323 -29.05 60.83 -17.56
CA LEU A 323 -29.63 61.73 -16.56
C LEU A 323 -29.34 63.21 -16.82
N GLY A 324 -28.26 63.54 -17.55
CA GLY A 324 -27.72 64.89 -17.59
C GLY A 324 -27.26 65.37 -16.20
N GLY A 325 -26.25 66.21 -16.12
CA GLY A 325 -25.75 66.60 -14.79
C GLY A 325 -24.61 67.60 -14.77
N TRP A 326 -24.41 68.19 -13.59
CA TRP A 326 -23.26 69.05 -13.31
C TRP A 326 -22.04 68.19 -12.97
N THR A 327 -20.98 68.32 -13.75
CA THR A 327 -19.64 67.82 -13.42
C THR A 327 -18.82 68.95 -12.80
N VAL A 328 -17.93 68.61 -11.87
CA VAL A 328 -17.00 69.57 -11.26
C VAL A 328 -15.58 69.08 -11.52
N ASP A 329 -14.76 69.91 -12.17
CA ASP A 329 -13.36 69.55 -12.43
C ASP A 329 -12.49 69.66 -11.17
N ALA A 330 -11.22 69.24 -11.28
CA ALA A 330 -10.26 69.30 -10.17
C ALA A 330 -9.96 70.74 -9.68
N TYR A 331 -10.41 71.77 -10.40
CA TYR A 331 -10.26 73.18 -10.05
C TYR A 331 -11.55 73.80 -9.52
N GLY A 332 -12.60 73.01 -9.35
CA GLY A 332 -13.89 73.46 -8.81
C GLY A 332 -14.81 74.10 -9.86
N ASN A 333 -14.48 74.04 -11.14
CA ASN A 333 -15.34 74.59 -12.20
C ASN A 333 -16.50 73.65 -12.45
N LYS A 334 -17.72 74.20 -12.49
CA LYS A 334 -18.95 73.43 -12.74
C LYS A 334 -19.34 73.53 -14.20
N THR A 335 -19.45 72.39 -14.86
CA THR A 335 -19.92 72.26 -16.25
C THR A 335 -21.17 71.39 -16.28
N TYR A 336 -22.24 71.86 -16.92
CA TYR A 336 -23.45 71.07 -17.09
C TYR A 336 -23.40 70.34 -18.44
N GLU A 337 -23.49 69.02 -18.41
CA GLU A 337 -23.66 68.21 -19.60
C GLU A 337 -25.14 67.84 -19.75
N PRO A 338 -25.83 68.31 -20.83
CA PRO A 338 -27.21 67.94 -21.09
C PRO A 338 -27.27 66.44 -21.44
N GLY A 339 -28.17 65.72 -20.79
CA GLY A 339 -28.45 64.32 -21.11
C GLY A 339 -29.07 64.18 -22.49
N ILE A 340 -28.89 63.01 -23.12
CA ILE A 340 -29.56 62.70 -24.38
C ILE A 340 -30.98 62.23 -24.05
N VAL A 341 -31.94 63.13 -24.16
CA VAL A 341 -33.37 62.79 -24.31
C VAL A 341 -33.86 63.32 -25.64
#